data_AF-A0A060ZGA8-F1
#
_entry.id   AF-A0A060ZGA8-F1
#
_cell.length_a   1.000
_cell.length_b   1.000
_cell.length_c   1.000
_cell.angle_alpha   90.00
_cell.angle_beta   90.00
_cell.angle_gamma   90.00
#
_symmetry.space_group_name_H-M   'P 1'
#
loop_
_entity.id
_entity.type
_entity.pdbx_description
1 polymer ?
#
loop_
_entity_poly.entity_id
_entity_poly.type
_entity_poly.pdbx_seq_one_letter_code
_entity_poly.pdbx_strand_id
1 'polypeptide(L)'
;MSTVCVSLCEGDSRAGGLCSAGGDRGDKEVVTVPGKSAVPVYFTVVPLVIGNIPIQVEAYTKTARDQIKKDLKVTGEGELVSIQHEYNIDGNAAKSIELKIPPPPSAVPGLESDAYISVKGGVMGESVENCLNLDGVDRLISLPMGCAEQTMVTMSPAIHAMRYLDTTGQWIDLKAERRDEAQAMIQAGYGRILTFKKTDGSYGAFLSTPSSVWLTAFIAKELSQCRDVISVEDSYIQQSISYLVSKQLSSGGFTDPNPLYDRTMQVRILYSIQFNSRLYWHGNMC
;
A
#
# COMPACT_ATOMS: atom_id res chain seq x y z
N MET A 1 -25.94 14.90 -44.02
CA MET A 1 -24.78 13.98 -44.03
C MET A 1 -23.56 14.85 -44.30
N SER A 2 -22.52 14.77 -43.48
CA SER A 2 -21.33 15.60 -43.62
C SER A 2 -20.12 14.71 -43.84
N THR A 3 -19.33 15.00 -44.87
CA THR A 3 -18.05 14.32 -45.10
C THR A 3 -16.98 15.00 -44.26
N VAL A 4 -16.32 14.23 -43.41
CA VAL A 4 -15.29 14.68 -42.48
C VAL A 4 -14.00 13.91 -42.78
N CYS A 5 -12.89 14.62 -42.89
CA CYS A 5 -11.57 14.00 -42.94
C CYS A 5 -10.99 14.02 -41.52
N VAL A 6 -10.55 12.86 -41.04
CA VAL A 6 -9.91 12.69 -39.74
C VAL A 6 -8.46 12.27 -39.98
N SER A 7 -7.51 12.93 -39.36
CA SER A 7 -6.09 12.68 -39.51
C SER A 7 -5.41 12.47 -38.16
N LEU A 8 -4.62 11.41 -38.06
CA LEU A 8 -3.65 11.24 -36.99
C LEU A 8 -2.39 12.04 -37.33
N CYS A 9 -2.08 13.04 -36.51
CA CYS A 9 -0.87 13.83 -36.60
C CYS A 9 0.07 13.44 -35.46
N GLU A 10 1.32 13.12 -35.78
CA GLU A 10 2.37 13.07 -34.78
C GLU A 10 2.73 14.50 -34.38
N GLY A 11 2.60 14.81 -33.09
CA GLY A 11 3.00 16.11 -32.56
C GLY A 11 4.52 16.26 -32.69
N ASP A 12 4.95 17.08 -33.66
CA ASP A 12 6.35 17.35 -34.01
C ASP A 12 7.12 16.12 -34.53
N SER A 13 7.23 16.05 -35.85
CA SER A 13 7.94 15.09 -36.71
C SER A 13 9.45 14.93 -36.44
N ARG A 14 9.93 15.28 -35.24
CA ARG A 14 11.30 15.07 -34.77
C ARG A 14 11.39 14.14 -33.55
N ALA A 15 10.27 13.76 -32.94
CA ALA A 15 10.24 12.83 -31.82
C ALA A 15 9.84 11.42 -32.30
N GLY A 16 10.79 10.67 -32.85
CA GLY A 16 10.61 9.31 -33.35
C GLY A 16 10.25 8.29 -32.25
N GLY A 17 8.99 8.26 -31.84
CA GLY A 17 8.50 7.40 -30.76
C GLY A 17 7.28 6.53 -31.10
N LEU A 18 6.66 6.73 -32.26
CA LEU A 18 5.43 6.06 -32.67
C LEU A 18 5.56 5.61 -34.13
N CYS A 19 5.08 4.42 -34.45
CA CYS A 19 4.90 3.94 -35.82
C CYS A 19 3.41 3.90 -36.13
N SER A 20 2.98 4.58 -37.18
CA SER A 20 1.60 4.56 -37.68
C SER A 20 1.54 4.11 -39.14
N ALA A 21 0.37 3.63 -39.60
CA ALA A 21 0.18 3.13 -40.97
C ALA A 21 0.40 4.21 -42.05
N GLY A 22 0.25 5.49 -41.68
CA GLY A 22 0.42 6.64 -42.58
C GLY A 22 1.88 7.09 -42.81
N GLY A 23 2.86 6.57 -42.04
CA GLY A 23 4.25 7.01 -42.09
C GLY A 23 4.41 8.54 -41.99
N ASP A 24 5.42 9.11 -42.67
CA ASP A 24 5.70 10.56 -42.67
C ASP A 24 4.58 11.42 -43.29
N ARG A 25 3.60 10.81 -43.98
CA ARG A 25 2.52 11.51 -44.69
C ARG A 25 1.25 11.69 -43.84
N GLY A 26 1.23 11.11 -42.64
CA GLY A 26 0.10 11.12 -41.71
C GLY A 26 -1.01 10.17 -42.14
N ASP A 27 -1.61 9.47 -41.18
CA ASP A 27 -2.74 8.56 -41.42
C ASP A 27 -4.04 9.36 -41.53
N LYS A 28 -4.84 9.11 -42.58
CA LYS A 28 -6.02 9.92 -42.92
C LYS A 28 -7.17 9.05 -43.37
N GLU A 29 -8.31 9.26 -42.72
CA GLU A 29 -9.55 8.57 -43.03
C GLU A 29 -10.64 9.57 -43.38
N VAL A 30 -11.38 9.28 -44.45
CA VAL A 30 -12.52 10.11 -44.89
C VAL A 30 -13.80 9.37 -44.59
N VAL A 31 -14.58 9.90 -43.66
CA VAL A 31 -15.84 9.29 -43.21
C VAL A 31 -17.02 10.20 -43.47
N THR A 32 -18.19 9.60 -43.70
CA THR A 32 -19.43 10.35 -43.87
C THR A 32 -20.32 10.14 -42.65
N VAL A 33 -20.63 11.24 -41.96
CA VAL A 33 -21.38 11.23 -40.70
C VAL A 33 -22.84 11.64 -40.94
N PRO A 34 -23.82 10.77 -40.66
CA PRO A 34 -25.24 11.15 -40.69
C PRO A 34 -25.60 12.22 -39.64
N GLY A 35 -26.70 12.94 -39.85
CA GLY A 35 -27.14 13.96 -38.91
C GLY A 35 -27.50 13.35 -37.55
N LYS A 36 -27.10 14.01 -36.45
CA LYS A 36 -27.33 13.56 -35.06
C LYS A 36 -26.81 12.15 -34.77
N SER A 37 -25.68 11.78 -35.38
CA SER A 37 -25.02 10.48 -35.18
C SER A 37 -23.51 10.65 -34.98
N ALA A 38 -22.84 9.57 -34.59
CA ALA A 38 -21.39 9.49 -34.49
C ALA A 38 -20.86 8.30 -35.30
N VAL A 39 -19.66 8.44 -35.88
CA VAL A 39 -18.96 7.37 -36.60
C VAL A 39 -17.58 7.19 -35.96
N PRO A 40 -17.22 5.99 -35.50
CA PRO A 40 -15.88 5.72 -34.97
C PRO A 40 -14.86 5.64 -36.11
N VAL A 41 -13.66 6.16 -35.85
CA VAL A 41 -12.48 6.04 -36.73
C VAL A 41 -11.37 5.40 -35.91
N TYR A 42 -10.69 4.42 -36.49
CA TYR A 42 -9.63 3.66 -35.82
C TYR A 42 -8.29 3.94 -36.49
N PHE A 43 -7.28 4.22 -35.68
CA PHE A 43 -5.89 4.35 -36.13
C PHE A 43 -5.06 3.29 -35.42
N THR A 44 -4.27 2.52 -36.18
CA THR A 44 -3.35 1.53 -35.62
C THR A 44 -1.98 2.19 -35.42
N VAL A 45 -1.51 2.15 -34.19
CA VAL A 45 -0.22 2.72 -33.79
C VAL A 45 0.60 1.71 -32.98
N VAL A 46 1.91 1.72 -33.17
CA VAL A 46 2.86 0.90 -32.43
C VAL A 46 3.86 1.83 -31.74
N PRO A 47 3.84 1.96 -30.41
CA PRO A 47 4.81 2.76 -29.69
C PRO A 47 6.19 2.08 -29.72
N LEU A 48 7.24 2.87 -29.95
CA LEU A 48 8.62 2.41 -30.03
C LEU A 48 9.47 2.85 -28.83
N VAL A 49 8.99 3.82 -28.06
CA VAL A 49 9.69 4.37 -26.90
C VAL A 49 8.78 4.39 -25.69
N ILE A 50 9.39 4.27 -24.52
CA ILE A 50 8.72 4.29 -23.22
C ILE A 50 8.54 5.75 -22.78
N GLY A 51 7.43 6.03 -22.10
CA GLY A 51 7.08 7.37 -21.63
C GLY A 51 5.76 7.87 -22.19
N ASN A 52 5.53 9.17 -22.06
CA ASN A 52 4.29 9.79 -22.53
C ASN A 52 4.47 10.29 -23.96
N ILE A 53 3.76 9.66 -24.90
CA ILE A 53 3.77 10.03 -26.32
C ILE A 53 2.52 10.87 -26.62
N PRO A 54 2.65 12.15 -27.00
CA PRO A 54 1.51 12.97 -27.34
C PRO A 54 0.91 12.55 -28.69
N ILE A 55 -0.34 12.09 -28.67
CA ILE A 55 -1.12 11.76 -29.86
C ILE A 55 -2.08 12.91 -30.18
N GLN A 56 -2.06 13.37 -31.42
CA GLN A 56 -2.92 14.46 -31.89
C GLN A 56 -3.82 13.95 -33.02
N VAL A 57 -5.12 14.17 -32.89
CA VAL A 57 -6.11 13.83 -33.92
C VAL A 57 -6.80 15.10 -34.34
N GLU A 58 -6.78 15.38 -35.65
CA GLU A 58 -7.44 16.53 -36.25
C GLU A 58 -8.60 16.04 -37.12
N ALA A 59 -9.78 16.65 -36.96
CA ALA A 59 -10.94 16.40 -37.80
C ALA A 59 -11.34 17.68 -38.51
N TYR A 60 -11.49 17.65 -39.83
CA TYR A 60 -11.85 18.83 -40.60
C TYR A 60 -12.81 18.53 -41.76
N THR A 61 -13.57 19.56 -42.10
CA THR A 61 -14.49 19.64 -43.23
C THR A 61 -14.12 20.87 -44.07
N LYS A 62 -14.92 21.21 -45.09
CA LYS A 62 -14.70 22.43 -45.88
C LYS A 62 -14.87 23.72 -45.05
N THR A 63 -15.60 23.68 -43.94
CA THR A 63 -16.03 24.88 -43.18
C THR A 63 -15.66 24.86 -41.70
N ALA A 64 -15.32 23.71 -41.14
CA ALA A 64 -15.01 23.54 -39.72
C ALA A 64 -13.82 22.60 -39.51
N ARG A 65 -13.05 22.85 -38.45
CA ARG A 65 -11.88 22.08 -38.03
C ARG A 65 -11.88 21.99 -36.51
N ASP A 66 -11.56 20.83 -36.00
CA ASP A 66 -11.41 20.54 -34.57
C ASP A 66 -10.21 19.64 -34.35
N GLN A 67 -9.61 19.71 -33.16
CA GLN A 67 -8.40 18.97 -32.85
C GLN A 67 -8.32 18.59 -31.37
N ILE A 68 -7.88 17.36 -31.12
CA ILE A 68 -7.69 16.82 -29.78
C ILE A 68 -6.24 16.33 -29.64
N LYS A 69 -5.61 16.66 -28.51
CA LYS A 69 -4.30 16.13 -28.11
C LYS A 69 -4.47 15.35 -26.82
N LYS A 70 -3.94 14.13 -26.77
CA LYS A 70 -3.90 13.27 -25.59
C LYS A 70 -2.58 12.53 -25.50
N ASP A 71 -2.09 12.32 -24.29
CA ASP A 71 -0.85 11.58 -24.08
C ASP A 71 -1.15 10.07 -23.94
N LEU A 72 -0.45 9.26 -24.74
CA LEU A 72 -0.39 7.82 -24.60
C LEU A 72 0.76 7.47 -23.67
N LYS A 73 0.43 6.97 -22.47
CA LYS A 73 1.42 6.47 -21.52
C LYS A 73 1.88 5.08 -21.91
N VAL A 74 3.12 4.97 -22.40
CA VAL A 74 3.78 3.72 -22.74
C VAL A 74 4.67 3.31 -21.57
N THR A 75 4.50 2.07 -21.10
CA THR A 75 5.33 1.48 -20.06
C THR A 75 6.26 0.43 -20.65
N GLY A 76 7.36 0.14 -19.96
CA GLY A 76 8.22 -0.99 -20.31
C GLY A 76 7.47 -2.33 -20.24
N GLU A 77 8.00 -3.31 -20.94
CA GLU A 77 7.55 -4.69 -20.85
C GLU A 77 7.97 -5.34 -19.52
N GLY A 78 7.31 -6.45 -19.17
CA GLY A 78 7.59 -7.19 -17.94
C GLY A 78 6.80 -6.69 -16.72
N GLU A 79 7.28 -7.07 -15.54
CA GLU A 79 6.68 -6.73 -14.25
C GLU A 79 7.64 -5.85 -13.44
N LEU A 80 7.09 -4.85 -12.74
CA LEU A 80 7.88 -4.02 -11.85
C LEU A 80 8.31 -4.83 -10.63
N VAL A 81 9.60 -5.13 -10.53
CA VAL A 81 10.18 -5.87 -9.40
C VAL A 81 10.93 -4.89 -8.49
N SER A 82 10.53 -4.86 -7.21
CA SER A 82 11.25 -4.12 -6.16
C SER A 82 12.05 -5.10 -5.31
N ILE A 83 13.37 -4.90 -5.23
CA ILE A 83 14.28 -5.72 -4.42
C ILE A 83 14.76 -4.87 -3.24
N GLN A 84 14.42 -5.30 -2.02
CA GLN A 84 14.81 -4.62 -0.79
C GLN A 84 15.94 -5.38 -0.08
N HIS A 85 16.97 -4.65 0.33
CA HIS A 85 18.06 -5.16 1.17
C HIS A 85 18.17 -4.31 2.43
N GLU A 86 18.26 -4.96 3.59
CA GLU A 86 18.39 -4.29 4.89
C GLU A 86 19.75 -4.61 5.52
N TYR A 87 20.40 -3.58 6.06
CA TYR A 87 21.70 -3.68 6.70
C TYR A 87 21.66 -3.02 8.08
N ASN A 88 22.02 -3.78 9.12
CA ASN A 88 22.18 -3.24 10.46
C ASN A 88 23.58 -2.60 10.59
N ILE A 89 23.61 -1.30 10.88
CA ILE A 89 24.85 -0.54 11.02
C ILE A 89 25.13 -0.33 12.51
N ASP A 90 26.20 -0.97 13.01
CA ASP A 90 26.72 -0.68 14.35
C ASP A 90 27.74 0.47 14.28
N GLY A 91 27.33 1.63 14.78
CA GLY A 91 28.17 2.83 14.82
C GLY A 91 29.43 2.70 15.68
N ASN A 92 29.52 1.69 16.56
CA ASN A 92 30.72 1.41 17.35
C ASN A 92 31.73 0.53 16.61
N ALA A 93 31.27 -0.30 15.67
CA ALA A 93 32.09 -1.32 15.02
C ALA A 93 32.55 -0.91 13.60
N ALA A 94 31.73 -0.18 12.84
CA ALA A 94 32.01 0.15 11.45
C ALA A 94 32.01 1.66 11.19
N LYS A 95 33.13 2.18 10.65
CA LYS A 95 33.25 3.59 10.22
C LYS A 95 32.93 3.80 8.73
N SER A 96 32.84 2.72 7.95
CA SER A 96 32.52 2.73 6.51
C SER A 96 31.88 1.40 6.13
N ILE A 97 30.90 1.43 5.22
CA ILE A 97 30.24 0.26 4.64
C ILE A 97 30.19 0.45 3.13
N GLU A 98 30.67 -0.55 2.38
CA GLU A 98 30.55 -0.59 0.93
C GLU A 98 29.37 -1.48 0.55
N LEU A 99 28.37 -0.91 -0.13
CA LEU A 99 27.21 -1.62 -0.64
C LEU A 99 27.32 -1.78 -2.16
N LYS A 100 27.29 -3.02 -2.63
CA LYS A 100 27.19 -3.33 -4.06
C LYS A 100 25.71 -3.52 -4.40
N ILE A 101 25.19 -2.67 -5.28
CA ILE A 101 23.82 -2.76 -5.79
C ILE A 101 23.90 -3.34 -7.20
N PRO A 102 23.82 -4.68 -7.37
CA PRO A 102 23.80 -5.27 -8.70
C PRO A 102 22.46 -4.97 -9.40
N PRO A 103 22.44 -4.88 -10.74
CA PRO A 103 21.19 -4.82 -11.48
C PRO A 103 20.38 -6.11 -11.26
N PRO A 104 19.04 -6.04 -11.31
CA PRO A 104 18.19 -7.23 -11.23
C PRO A 104 18.60 -8.26 -12.31
N PRO A 105 18.67 -9.56 -11.99
CA PRO A 105 19.12 -10.59 -12.92
C PRO A 105 18.22 -10.76 -14.16
N SER A 106 16.99 -10.25 -14.10
CA SER A 106 16.01 -10.26 -15.21
C SER A 106 15.60 -8.85 -15.64
N ALA A 107 16.51 -7.87 -15.50
CA ALA A 107 16.26 -6.52 -15.96
C ALA A 107 16.05 -6.49 -17.48
N VAL A 108 14.99 -5.80 -17.92
CA VAL A 108 14.68 -5.62 -19.34
C VAL A 108 15.72 -4.67 -19.95
N PRO A 109 16.37 -5.03 -21.07
CA PRO A 109 17.35 -4.16 -21.72
C PRO A 109 16.76 -2.80 -22.11
N GLY A 110 17.48 -1.71 -21.82
CA GLY A 110 17.06 -0.36 -22.17
C GLY A 110 16.10 0.31 -21.18
N LEU A 111 15.69 -0.37 -20.11
CA LEU A 111 15.01 0.23 -18.98
C LEU A 111 16.00 0.75 -17.93
N GLU A 112 15.75 1.96 -17.44
CA GLU A 112 16.44 2.49 -16.27
C GLU A 112 15.93 1.78 -15.01
N SER A 113 16.84 1.50 -14.08
CA SER A 113 16.54 0.95 -12.76
C SER A 113 16.87 1.99 -11.71
N ASP A 114 15.88 2.37 -10.92
CA ASP A 114 16.10 3.27 -9.80
C ASP A 114 16.56 2.50 -8.56
N ALA A 115 17.61 2.99 -7.91
CA ALA A 115 18.08 2.48 -6.63
C ALA A 115 17.96 3.58 -5.57
N TYR A 116 17.19 3.32 -4.52
CA TYR A 116 16.99 4.22 -3.40
C TYR A 116 17.74 3.67 -2.19
N ILE A 117 18.55 4.53 -1.54
CA ILE A 117 19.24 4.20 -0.29
C ILE A 117 18.63 5.06 0.81
N SER A 118 18.15 4.41 1.88
CA SER A 118 17.67 5.08 3.08
C SER A 118 18.53 4.65 4.26
N VAL A 119 19.16 5.62 4.94
CA VAL A 119 19.94 5.38 6.16
C VAL A 119 19.17 5.99 7.32
N LYS A 120 18.84 5.18 8.32
CA LYS A 120 18.02 5.61 9.46
C LYS A 120 18.75 5.34 10.77
N GLY A 121 18.74 6.33 11.65
CA GLY A 121 19.34 6.24 12.98
C GLY A 121 18.38 5.64 14.00
N GLY A 122 18.88 4.77 14.88
CA GLY A 122 18.08 4.09 15.90
C GLY A 122 17.39 2.83 15.39
N VAL A 123 17.14 1.89 16.30
CA VAL A 123 16.66 0.53 15.94
C VAL A 123 15.27 0.52 15.32
N MET A 124 14.52 1.62 15.39
CA MET A 124 13.14 1.75 14.89
C MET A 124 12.99 2.64 13.65
N GLY A 125 14.09 3.13 13.07
CA GLY A 125 14.06 4.26 12.11
C GLY A 125 13.04 4.13 10.97
N GLU A 126 12.83 2.95 10.40
CA GLU A 126 11.91 2.77 9.26
C GLU A 126 10.44 2.66 9.65
N SER A 127 10.14 1.93 10.73
CA SER A 127 8.79 1.83 11.28
C SER A 127 8.31 3.17 11.86
N VAL A 128 9.23 3.93 12.47
CA VAL A 128 8.96 5.25 13.05
C VAL A 128 8.76 6.29 11.94
N GLU A 129 9.62 6.41 10.92
CA GLU A 129 9.39 7.40 9.85
C GLU A 129 8.16 7.11 8.98
N ASN A 130 7.89 5.86 8.60
CA ASN A 130 6.70 5.53 7.82
C ASN A 130 5.41 5.76 8.64
N CYS A 131 5.45 5.56 9.95
CA CYS A 131 4.35 5.90 10.86
C CYS A 131 4.31 7.38 11.28
N LEU A 132 5.26 8.24 10.85
CA LEU A 132 5.37 9.64 11.33
C LEU A 132 5.54 10.74 10.27
N ASN A 133 5.87 10.43 9.01
CA ASN A 133 5.86 11.43 7.93
C ASN A 133 4.48 11.50 7.23
N LEU A 134 4.03 12.67 6.79
CA LEU A 134 2.67 12.85 6.25
C LEU A 134 2.39 11.90 5.08
N ASP A 135 3.37 11.60 4.22
CA ASP A 135 3.20 10.74 3.04
C ASP A 135 3.24 9.23 3.35
N GLY A 136 4.01 8.79 4.33
CA GLY A 136 4.04 7.40 4.81
C GLY A 136 2.86 7.10 5.72
N VAL A 137 2.46 8.11 6.50
CA VAL A 137 1.21 8.14 7.26
C VAL A 137 0.03 8.24 6.30
N ASP A 138 0.02 8.97 5.18
CA ASP A 138 -1.10 8.92 4.21
C ASP A 138 -1.16 7.53 3.53
N ARG A 139 0.00 6.88 3.34
CA ARG A 139 0.08 5.48 2.86
C ARG A 139 -0.32 4.45 3.91
N LEU A 140 -0.18 4.73 5.21
CA LEU A 140 -0.51 3.84 6.32
C LEU A 140 -1.88 4.15 6.95
N ILE A 141 -2.19 5.40 7.27
CA ILE A 141 -3.52 6.03 7.46
C ILE A 141 -4.29 6.04 6.13
N SER A 142 -4.46 4.87 5.56
CA SER A 142 -5.70 4.61 4.87
C SER A 142 -6.78 4.46 5.94
N LEU A 143 -7.96 5.05 5.75
CA LEU A 143 -9.14 4.63 6.53
C LEU A 143 -9.12 3.10 6.54
N PRO A 144 -9.18 2.44 7.71
CA PRO A 144 -9.13 0.99 7.73
C PRO A 144 -10.31 0.50 6.90
N MET A 145 -9.98 -0.05 5.75
CA MET A 145 -10.91 -0.50 4.73
C MET A 145 -10.78 -2.01 4.66
N GLY A 146 -11.89 -2.66 4.34
CA GLY A 146 -11.95 -4.11 4.27
C GLY A 146 -12.00 -4.80 5.64
N CYS A 147 -11.37 -5.96 5.74
CA CYS A 147 -11.64 -6.95 6.77
C CYS A 147 -10.93 -6.63 8.12
N ALA A 148 -11.19 -7.42 9.16
CA ALA A 148 -10.54 -7.28 10.45
C ALA A 148 -9.00 -7.36 10.35
N GLU A 149 -8.47 -8.21 9.48
CA GLU A 149 -7.02 -8.35 9.26
C GLU A 149 -6.39 -7.05 8.75
N GLN A 150 -6.97 -6.46 7.70
CA GLN A 150 -6.49 -5.21 7.10
C GLN A 150 -6.60 -4.01 8.05
N THR A 151 -7.67 -3.97 8.84
CA THR A 151 -7.85 -2.97 9.90
C THR A 151 -6.68 -3.03 10.89
N MET A 152 -6.32 -4.24 11.32
CA MET A 152 -5.25 -4.45 12.30
C MET A 152 -3.84 -4.24 11.73
N VAL A 153 -3.60 -4.51 10.45
CA VAL A 153 -2.33 -4.19 9.76
C VAL A 153 -2.04 -2.69 9.79
N THR A 154 -3.08 -1.87 9.78
CA THR A 154 -2.97 -0.40 9.83
C THR A 154 -2.92 0.13 11.26
N MET A 155 -3.81 -0.36 12.12
CA MET A 155 -3.99 0.15 13.48
C MET A 155 -2.83 -0.22 14.41
N SER A 156 -2.28 -1.44 14.29
CA SER A 156 -1.24 -1.92 15.22
C SER A 156 0.05 -1.09 15.17
N PRO A 157 0.68 -0.84 14.00
CA PRO A 157 1.88 -0.01 13.93
C PRO A 157 1.69 1.38 14.54
N ALA A 158 0.52 1.99 14.36
CA ALA A 158 0.20 3.29 14.93
C ALA A 158 0.18 3.29 16.47
N ILE A 159 -0.38 2.24 17.09
CA ILE A 159 -0.37 2.08 18.56
C ILE A 159 1.08 2.03 19.06
N HIS A 160 1.93 1.22 18.44
CA HIS A 160 3.33 1.07 18.85
C HIS A 160 4.14 2.35 18.64
N ALA A 161 3.94 3.04 17.52
CA ALA A 161 4.61 4.30 17.22
C ALA A 161 4.26 5.39 18.26
N MET A 162 2.97 5.53 18.61
CA MET A 162 2.56 6.49 19.63
C MET A 162 3.15 6.18 21.00
N ARG A 163 3.12 4.91 21.43
CA ARG A 163 3.72 4.51 22.71
C ARG A 163 5.23 4.78 22.75
N TYR A 164 5.93 4.56 21.64
CA TYR A 164 7.35 4.88 21.53
C TYR A 164 7.61 6.39 21.68
N LEU A 165 6.87 7.22 20.96
CA LEU A 165 7.03 8.68 21.05
C LEU A 165 6.65 9.24 22.42
N ASP A 166 5.58 8.73 23.03
CA ASP A 166 5.18 9.08 24.40
C ASP A 166 6.28 8.72 25.40
N THR A 167 6.87 7.52 25.27
CA THR A 167 7.90 7.03 26.19
C THR A 167 9.23 7.77 26.02
N THR A 168 9.57 8.19 24.81
CA THR A 168 10.86 8.84 24.49
C THR A 168 10.80 10.36 24.49
N GLY A 169 9.62 10.97 24.56
CA GLY A 169 9.45 12.42 24.49
C GLY A 169 9.76 13.03 23.12
N GLN A 170 9.85 12.22 22.06
CA GLN A 170 10.22 12.65 20.71
C GLN A 170 9.09 13.34 19.93
N TRP A 171 7.95 13.62 20.57
CA TRP A 171 6.88 14.41 19.96
C TRP A 171 7.32 15.82 19.58
N ILE A 172 8.33 16.38 20.26
CA ILE A 172 8.83 17.73 19.99
C ILE A 172 9.47 17.89 18.61
N ASP A 173 9.91 16.78 18.02
CA ASP A 173 10.52 16.77 16.68
C ASP A 173 9.47 16.70 15.56
N LEU A 174 8.18 16.64 15.93
CA LEU A 174 7.04 16.52 15.02
C LEU A 174 6.14 17.76 15.08
N LYS A 175 5.26 17.90 14.09
CA LYS A 175 4.22 18.94 14.11
C LYS A 175 3.27 18.70 15.31
N ALA A 176 2.82 19.78 15.95
CA ALA A 176 2.02 19.71 17.17
C ALA A 176 0.72 18.91 17.01
N GLU A 177 0.13 18.94 15.82
CA GLU A 177 -1.16 18.31 15.50
C GLU A 177 -1.06 16.78 15.32
N ARG A 178 0.16 16.23 15.19
CA ARG A 178 0.34 14.81 14.83
C ARG A 178 -0.15 13.84 15.87
N ARG A 179 -0.03 14.22 17.14
CA ARG A 179 -0.49 13.37 18.24
C ARG A 179 -2.00 13.18 18.18
N ASP A 180 -2.74 14.25 17.89
CA ASP A 180 -4.20 14.22 17.79
C ASP A 180 -4.67 13.44 16.56
N GLU A 181 -3.99 13.60 15.41
CA GLU A 181 -4.25 12.81 14.18
C GLU A 181 -4.08 11.31 14.42
N ALA A 182 -2.97 10.91 15.05
CA ALA A 182 -2.68 9.51 15.34
C ALA A 182 -3.71 8.92 16.32
N GLN A 183 -4.11 9.69 17.35
CA GLN A 183 -5.16 9.28 18.29
C GLN A 183 -6.51 9.10 17.59
N ALA A 184 -6.89 10.02 16.68
CA ALA A 184 -8.12 9.92 15.91
C ALA A 184 -8.15 8.68 15.00
N MET A 185 -7.04 8.34 14.35
CA MET A 185 -6.92 7.11 13.56
C MET A 185 -7.14 5.86 14.42
N ILE A 186 -6.48 5.77 15.58
CA ILE A 186 -6.61 4.59 16.46
C ILE A 186 -8.05 4.48 16.99
N GLN A 187 -8.69 5.61 17.31
CA GLN A 187 -10.11 5.63 17.68
C GLN A 187 -11.01 5.10 16.57
N ALA A 188 -10.76 5.49 15.31
CA ALA A 188 -11.50 5.00 14.16
C ALA A 188 -11.26 3.49 13.91
N GLY A 189 -10.01 3.03 14.02
CA GLY A 189 -9.65 1.61 13.95
C GLY A 189 -10.32 0.77 15.04
N TYR A 190 -10.37 1.29 16.26
CA TYR A 190 -11.08 0.67 17.39
C TYR A 190 -12.58 0.53 17.11
N GLY A 191 -13.24 1.61 16.69
CA GLY A 191 -14.66 1.56 16.32
C GLY A 191 -14.93 0.54 15.21
N ARG A 192 -14.04 0.46 14.22
CA ARG A 192 -14.15 -0.51 13.13
C ARG A 192 -13.92 -1.95 13.59
N ILE A 193 -12.88 -2.24 14.37
CA ILE A 193 -12.58 -3.63 14.75
C ILE A 193 -13.74 -4.23 15.55
N LEU A 194 -14.42 -3.42 16.37
CA LEU A 194 -15.61 -3.86 17.11
C LEU A 194 -16.76 -4.30 16.19
N THR A 195 -16.86 -3.80 14.96
CA THR A 195 -17.87 -4.27 13.98
C THR A 195 -17.62 -5.70 13.51
N PHE A 196 -16.40 -6.23 13.67
CA PHE A 196 -16.04 -7.61 13.33
C PHE A 196 -16.08 -8.56 14.54
N LYS A 197 -16.43 -8.04 15.73
CA LYS A 197 -16.53 -8.83 16.95
C LYS A 197 -17.77 -9.71 16.90
N LYS A 198 -17.60 -11.00 17.14
CA LYS A 198 -18.71 -11.95 17.23
C LYS A 198 -19.32 -12.00 18.62
N THR A 199 -20.45 -12.69 18.72
CA THR A 199 -21.21 -12.85 19.96
C THR A 199 -20.41 -13.56 21.06
N ASP A 200 -19.55 -14.50 20.69
CA ASP A 200 -18.65 -15.21 21.61
C ASP A 200 -17.37 -14.44 21.96
N GLY A 201 -17.21 -13.21 21.45
CA GLY A 201 -16.01 -12.38 21.68
C GLY A 201 -14.85 -12.63 20.72
N SER A 202 -15.02 -13.54 19.76
CA SER A 202 -13.98 -13.86 18.77
C SER A 202 -14.03 -12.98 17.53
N TYR A 203 -12.96 -13.07 16.74
CA TYR A 203 -12.80 -12.37 15.47
C TYR A 203 -12.43 -13.35 14.33
N GLY A 204 -12.95 -13.05 13.15
CA GLY A 204 -12.46 -13.57 11.86
C GLY A 204 -12.23 -12.40 10.92
N ALA A 205 -11.70 -12.63 9.72
CA ALA A 205 -11.54 -11.56 8.73
C ALA A 205 -12.86 -10.81 8.50
N PHE A 206 -13.96 -11.55 8.35
CA PHE A 206 -15.31 -11.02 8.29
C PHE A 206 -16.21 -11.69 9.35
N LEU A 207 -17.35 -11.07 9.68
CA LEU A 207 -18.34 -11.68 10.58
C LEU A 207 -18.83 -13.05 10.07
N SER A 208 -18.93 -13.22 8.75
CA SER A 208 -19.37 -14.45 8.08
C SER A 208 -18.28 -15.53 8.00
N THR A 209 -17.00 -15.17 8.12
CA THR A 209 -15.90 -16.15 8.08
C THR A 209 -15.72 -16.81 9.45
N PRO A 210 -15.27 -18.07 9.52
CA PRO A 210 -14.92 -18.71 10.79
C PRO A 210 -13.93 -17.88 11.63
N SER A 211 -13.96 -18.05 12.95
CA SER A 211 -13.09 -17.30 13.85
C SER A 211 -11.66 -17.86 13.84
N SER A 212 -10.69 -16.94 13.89
CA SER A 212 -9.27 -17.23 14.01
C SER A 212 -8.84 -17.03 15.46
N VAL A 213 -8.18 -18.05 16.02
CA VAL A 213 -7.60 -17.99 17.36
C VAL A 213 -6.46 -16.97 17.40
N TRP A 214 -5.61 -16.97 16.37
CA TRP A 214 -4.49 -16.04 16.25
C TRP A 214 -4.97 -14.59 16.14
N LEU A 215 -5.93 -14.32 15.25
CA LEU A 215 -6.45 -12.97 15.05
C LEU A 215 -7.12 -12.43 16.31
N THR A 216 -7.90 -13.27 17.00
CA THR A 216 -8.56 -12.89 18.26
C THR A 216 -7.52 -12.57 19.34
N ALA A 217 -6.47 -13.39 19.48
CA ALA A 217 -5.38 -13.13 20.42
C ALA A 217 -4.63 -11.84 20.09
N PHE A 218 -4.37 -11.61 18.80
CA PHE A 218 -3.69 -10.42 18.34
C PHE A 218 -4.51 -9.15 18.62
N ILE A 219 -5.80 -9.14 18.27
CA ILE A 219 -6.70 -8.03 18.57
C ILE A 219 -6.79 -7.78 20.07
N ALA A 220 -6.98 -8.82 20.89
CA ALA A 220 -7.05 -8.66 22.35
C ALA A 220 -5.77 -8.02 22.93
N LYS A 221 -4.59 -8.42 22.41
CA LYS A 221 -3.31 -7.82 22.77
C LYS A 221 -3.23 -6.35 22.39
N GLU A 222 -3.58 -5.98 21.16
CA GLU A 222 -3.48 -4.60 20.68
C GLU A 222 -4.52 -3.68 21.35
N LEU A 223 -5.75 -4.17 21.60
CA LEU A 223 -6.75 -3.46 22.37
C LEU A 223 -6.30 -3.19 23.81
N SER A 224 -5.57 -4.13 24.42
CA SER A 224 -5.00 -3.93 25.76
C SER A 224 -3.94 -2.82 25.77
N GLN A 225 -3.18 -2.67 24.69
CA GLN A 225 -2.17 -1.62 24.54
C GLN A 225 -2.79 -0.26 24.16
N CYS A 226 -3.96 -0.24 23.51
CA CYS A 226 -4.69 0.98 23.21
C CYS A 226 -5.15 1.75 24.45
N ARG A 227 -5.23 1.09 25.62
CA ARG A 227 -5.66 1.73 26.89
C ARG A 227 -4.80 2.93 27.29
N ASP A 228 -3.52 2.92 26.90
CA ASP A 228 -2.59 4.01 27.18
C ASP A 228 -2.86 5.25 26.29
N VAL A 229 -3.68 5.09 25.24
CA VAL A 229 -3.83 6.04 24.14
C VAL A 229 -5.27 6.55 23.98
N ILE A 230 -6.25 5.64 24.05
CA ILE A 230 -7.68 5.92 23.91
C ILE A 230 -8.47 5.20 25.01
N SER A 231 -9.73 5.62 25.21
CA SER A 231 -10.65 4.93 26.11
C SER A 231 -11.14 3.62 25.48
N VAL A 232 -10.73 2.48 26.04
CA VAL A 232 -11.13 1.15 25.60
C VAL A 232 -12.03 0.50 26.65
N GLU A 233 -13.16 -0.06 26.24
CA GLU A 233 -14.04 -0.80 27.13
C GLU A 233 -13.46 -2.20 27.46
N ASP A 234 -13.20 -2.45 28.74
CA ASP A 234 -12.57 -3.68 29.22
C ASP A 234 -13.38 -4.95 28.95
N SER A 235 -14.70 -4.81 28.88
CA SER A 235 -15.62 -5.91 28.60
C SER A 235 -15.30 -6.60 27.26
N TYR A 236 -14.85 -5.86 26.26
CA TYR A 236 -14.52 -6.42 24.95
C TYR A 236 -13.24 -7.25 24.98
N ILE A 237 -12.21 -6.78 25.70
CA ILE A 237 -10.97 -7.53 25.89
C ILE A 237 -11.27 -8.81 26.67
N GLN A 238 -12.02 -8.72 27.77
CA GLN A 238 -12.39 -9.87 28.60
C GLN A 238 -13.13 -10.94 27.80
N GLN A 239 -14.11 -10.55 26.96
CA GLN A 239 -14.83 -11.48 26.10
C GLN A 239 -13.89 -12.21 25.12
N SER A 240 -12.95 -11.51 24.51
CA SER A 240 -11.95 -12.14 23.63
C SER A 240 -10.99 -13.07 24.39
N ILE A 241 -10.59 -12.71 25.61
CA ILE A 241 -9.79 -13.60 26.47
C ILE A 241 -10.59 -14.84 26.86
N SER A 242 -11.86 -14.71 27.25
CA SER A 242 -12.74 -15.84 27.56
C SER A 242 -12.88 -16.81 26.37
N TYR A 243 -13.03 -16.27 25.15
CA TYR A 243 -13.00 -17.09 23.94
C TYR A 243 -11.67 -17.83 23.80
N LEU A 244 -10.54 -17.14 23.94
CA LEU A 244 -9.22 -17.77 23.80
C LEU A 244 -9.03 -18.89 24.82
N VAL A 245 -9.33 -18.66 26.10
CA VAL A 245 -9.26 -19.69 27.14
C VAL A 245 -10.10 -20.91 26.77
N SER A 246 -11.28 -20.72 26.16
CA SER A 246 -12.11 -21.84 25.69
C SER A 246 -11.49 -22.67 24.53
N LYS A 247 -10.47 -22.13 23.85
CA LYS A 247 -9.73 -22.77 22.77
C LYS A 247 -8.41 -23.38 23.21
N GLN A 248 -8.04 -23.24 24.48
CA GLN A 248 -6.82 -23.84 25.03
C GLN A 248 -6.97 -25.37 25.10
N LEU A 249 -5.96 -26.09 24.59
CA LEU A 249 -5.89 -27.54 24.71
C LEU A 249 -5.56 -27.95 26.15
N SER A 250 -5.83 -29.21 26.51
CA SER A 250 -5.46 -29.76 27.82
C SER A 250 -3.94 -29.70 28.09
N SER A 251 -3.13 -29.66 27.05
CA SER A 251 -1.67 -29.45 27.12
C SER A 251 -1.26 -27.99 27.40
N GLY A 252 -2.20 -27.06 27.41
CA GLY A 252 -1.97 -25.62 27.54
C GLY A 252 -1.69 -24.89 26.21
N GLY A 253 -1.53 -25.63 25.10
CA GLY A 253 -1.28 -25.07 23.77
C GLY A 253 -2.55 -24.57 23.07
N PHE A 254 -2.35 -23.91 21.92
CA PHE A 254 -3.43 -23.41 21.06
C PHE A 254 -3.24 -23.92 19.63
N THR A 255 -4.34 -24.19 18.94
CA THR A 255 -4.37 -24.49 17.51
C THR A 255 -5.34 -23.54 16.83
N ASP A 256 -4.96 -23.03 15.66
CA ASP A 256 -5.83 -22.16 14.86
C ASP A 256 -6.33 -22.93 13.62
N PRO A 257 -7.57 -23.43 13.62
CA PRO A 257 -8.13 -24.15 12.48
C PRO A 257 -8.45 -23.22 11.30
N ASN A 258 -8.56 -21.91 11.53
CA ASN A 258 -8.90 -20.93 10.51
C ASN A 258 -7.86 -19.80 10.50
N PRO A 259 -6.62 -20.07 10.05
CA PRO A 259 -5.57 -19.07 10.01
C PRO A 259 -5.92 -17.93 9.03
N LEU A 260 -5.21 -16.82 9.19
CA LEU A 260 -5.39 -15.60 8.39
C LEU A 260 -5.32 -15.87 6.88
N TYR A 261 -6.07 -15.07 6.12
CA TYR A 261 -5.90 -15.02 4.67
C TYR A 261 -4.53 -14.48 4.28
N ASP A 262 -4.09 -13.40 4.95
CA ASP A 262 -2.74 -12.87 4.78
C ASP A 262 -1.78 -13.46 5.83
N ARG A 263 -1.05 -14.51 5.45
CA ARG A 263 -0.01 -15.10 6.31
C ARG A 263 1.20 -14.20 6.51
N THR A 264 1.41 -13.22 5.63
CA THR A 264 2.51 -12.25 5.79
C THR A 264 2.24 -11.28 6.94
N MET A 265 0.99 -11.13 7.37
CA MET A 265 0.62 -10.35 8.56
C MET A 265 1.30 -10.90 9.81
N GLN A 266 1.37 -12.22 9.99
CA GLN A 266 2.05 -12.82 11.16
C GLN A 266 3.54 -12.45 11.19
N VAL A 267 4.17 -12.42 10.02
CA VAL A 267 5.59 -12.14 9.86
C VAL A 267 5.88 -10.64 9.98
N ARG A 268 5.17 -9.79 9.23
CA ARG A 268 5.31 -8.32 9.23
C ARG A 268 5.05 -7.72 10.60
N ILE A 269 4.05 -8.23 11.31
CA ILE A 269 3.71 -7.74 12.65
C ILE A 269 4.77 -8.19 13.66
N LEU A 270 5.28 -9.42 13.57
CA LEU A 270 6.42 -9.84 14.41
C LEU A 270 7.65 -8.95 14.19
N TYR A 271 7.96 -8.56 12.95
CA TYR A 271 9.07 -7.63 12.68
C TYR A 271 8.81 -6.22 13.24
N SER A 272 7.57 -5.70 13.15
CA SER A 272 7.22 -4.39 13.72
C SER A 272 7.14 -4.36 15.25
N ILE A 273 6.81 -5.49 15.90
CA ILE A 273 6.59 -5.61 17.35
C ILE A 273 7.83 -6.19 18.08
N GLN A 274 8.79 -6.80 17.38
CA GLN A 274 9.98 -7.40 17.99
C GLN A 274 10.91 -6.42 18.71
N PHE A 275 10.62 -5.12 18.68
CA PHE A 275 11.44 -4.12 19.36
C PHE A 275 11.25 -3.99 20.87
N ASN A 276 10.32 -4.69 21.54
CA ASN A 276 10.39 -4.78 23.02
C ASN A 276 9.61 -5.90 23.72
N SER A 277 9.37 -7.06 23.11
CA SER A 277 8.87 -8.20 23.88
C SER A 277 9.46 -9.52 23.41
N ARG A 278 10.42 -10.02 24.20
CA ARG A 278 10.69 -11.45 24.33
C ARG A 278 9.36 -12.12 24.69
N LEU A 279 8.68 -12.70 23.72
CA LEU A 279 7.59 -13.65 23.93
C LEU A 279 8.19 -14.95 24.50
N TYR A 280 8.63 -14.91 25.76
CA TYR A 280 8.76 -16.12 26.56
C TYR A 280 7.40 -16.42 27.14
N TRP A 281 6.71 -17.41 26.56
CA TRP A 281 5.73 -18.17 27.32
C TRP A 281 6.51 -19.03 28.32
N HIS A 282 6.90 -18.45 29.46
CA HIS A 282 7.21 -19.23 30.64
C HIS A 282 5.91 -19.43 31.41
N GLY A 283 5.28 -20.58 31.19
CA GLY A 283 4.35 -21.13 32.16
C GLY A 283 5.14 -21.52 33.39
N ASN A 284 5.16 -20.66 34.41
CA ASN A 284 5.54 -21.09 35.74
C ASN A 284 4.26 -21.51 36.47
N MET A 285 4.17 -22.82 36.67
CA MET A 285 3.40 -23.46 37.72
C MET A 285 3.71 -22.79 39.06
N CYS A 286 2.68 -22.29 39.74
CA CYS A 286 2.40 -22.44 41.17
C CYS A 286 0.89 -22.24 41.34
#